data_AF-A0A4Y2HQB0-F1
#
_entry.id   AF-A0A4Y2HQB0-F1
#
_cell.length_a   1.000
_cell.length_b   1.000
_cell.length_c   1.000
_cell.angle_alpha   90.00
_cell.angle_beta   90.00
_cell.angle_gamma   90.00
#
_symmetry.space_group_name_H-M   'P 1'
#
loop_
_entity.id
_entity.type
_entity.pdbx_description
1 polymer ?
#
loop_
_entity_poly.entity_id
_entity_poly.type
_entity_poly.pdbx_seq_one_letter_code
_entity_poly.pdbx_strand_id
1 'polypeptide(L)'
;MSILHNLKKIDLKLLAEELGVTMPDNAKICEIKELIENSDLFKTDKEFVLGIDKSIMEDRTTKESNNQSAFEIEKIKLAQLEKEIELQRLKKQLLSGERTSARLSVENLITSIKTLTISFPEKPEALHLFFTFLEKAFSANVVPNGLHVEILNNLLGVKANNVLTHTTVEELSDYEKLKEIFLAEFQPTPRECLHNFKIAQRSPNESHMQYVAINSHI
;
A
#
# COMPACT_ATOMS: atom_id res chain seq x y z
N MET A 1 -46.62 -37.38 -31.86
CA MET A 1 -45.66 -36.79 -30.91
C MET A 1 -46.39 -36.59 -29.61
N SER A 2 -46.03 -37.31 -28.54
CA SER A 2 -46.73 -37.19 -27.24
C SER A 2 -46.41 -35.84 -26.60
N ILE A 3 -47.44 -35.15 -26.12
CA ILE A 3 -47.39 -33.81 -25.48
C ILE A 3 -46.42 -33.84 -24.28
N LEU A 4 -46.28 -35.00 -23.65
CA LEU A 4 -45.54 -35.18 -22.39
C LEU A 4 -44.05 -35.47 -22.57
N HIS A 5 -43.52 -35.51 -23.80
CA HIS A 5 -42.15 -35.99 -24.04
C HIS A 5 -41.06 -35.03 -23.53
N ASN A 6 -41.31 -33.71 -23.53
CA ASN A 6 -40.34 -32.67 -23.19
C ASN A 6 -40.40 -32.16 -21.73
N LEU A 7 -41.34 -32.66 -20.93
CA LEU A 7 -41.58 -32.18 -19.57
C LEU A 7 -40.63 -32.80 -18.55
N LYS A 8 -40.10 -31.97 -17.64
CA LYS A 8 -39.33 -32.42 -16.47
C LYS A 8 -40.30 -33.06 -15.46
N LYS A 9 -39.77 -33.89 -14.54
CA LYS A 9 -40.57 -34.54 -13.48
C LYS A 9 -41.43 -33.54 -12.67
N ILE A 10 -40.93 -32.33 -12.45
CA ILE A 10 -41.63 -31.26 -11.73
C ILE A 10 -42.81 -30.74 -12.55
N ASP A 11 -42.60 -30.45 -13.83
CA ASP A 11 -43.67 -29.96 -14.72
C ASP A 11 -44.77 -31.01 -14.89
N LEU A 12 -44.40 -32.30 -15.00
CA LEU A 12 -45.36 -33.41 -15.06
C LEU A 12 -46.20 -33.54 -13.79
N LYS A 13 -45.61 -33.30 -12.61
CA LYS A 13 -46.35 -33.31 -11.34
C LYS A 13 -47.33 -32.15 -11.27
N LEU A 14 -46.92 -30.95 -11.68
CA LEU A 14 -47.80 -29.78 -11.74
C LEU A 14 -48.96 -29.99 -12.73
N LEU A 15 -48.66 -30.56 -13.91
CA LEU A 15 -49.67 -30.89 -14.89
C LEU A 15 -50.66 -31.93 -14.36
N ALA A 16 -50.19 -32.97 -13.66
CA ALA A 16 -51.06 -33.97 -13.03
C ALA A 16 -51.96 -33.36 -11.95
N GLU A 17 -51.43 -32.43 -11.14
CA GLU A 17 -52.17 -31.71 -10.11
C GLU A 17 -53.28 -30.82 -10.71
N GLU A 18 -52.96 -30.05 -11.76
CA GLU A 18 -53.93 -29.22 -12.49
C GLU A 18 -55.02 -30.04 -13.20
N LEU A 19 -54.69 -31.27 -13.63
CA LEU A 19 -55.65 -32.22 -14.19
C LEU A 19 -56.43 -33.00 -13.13
N GLY A 20 -56.20 -32.74 -11.84
CA GLY A 20 -56.88 -33.41 -10.73
C GLY A 20 -56.49 -34.88 -10.53
N VAL A 21 -55.32 -35.29 -11.03
CA VAL A 21 -54.84 -36.68 -10.95
C VAL A 21 -53.96 -36.87 -9.72
N THR A 22 -54.41 -37.70 -8.77
CA THR A 22 -53.64 -38.01 -7.56
C THR A 22 -52.40 -38.85 -7.87
N MET A 23 -51.21 -38.32 -7.53
CA MET A 23 -49.93 -38.99 -7.78
C MET A 23 -49.32 -39.57 -6.49
N PRO A 24 -48.71 -40.76 -6.53
CA PRO A 24 -47.85 -41.24 -5.45
C PRO A 24 -46.60 -40.36 -5.28
N ASP A 25 -46.18 -40.08 -4.04
CA ASP A 25 -45.04 -39.18 -3.75
C ASP A 25 -43.73 -39.60 -4.45
N ASN A 26 -43.52 -40.92 -4.55
CA ASN A 26 -42.36 -41.58 -5.14
C ASN A 26 -42.43 -41.69 -6.68
N ALA A 27 -43.60 -41.51 -7.31
CA ALA A 27 -43.88 -41.93 -8.69
C ALA A 27 -42.75 -41.59 -9.69
N LYS A 28 -42.41 -42.56 -10.54
CA LYS A 28 -41.41 -42.39 -11.61
C LYS A 28 -42.00 -41.56 -12.75
N ILE A 29 -41.13 -40.95 -13.56
CA ILE A 29 -41.55 -40.13 -14.72
C ILE A 29 -42.48 -40.93 -15.66
N CYS A 30 -42.20 -42.20 -15.91
CA CYS A 30 -43.02 -43.05 -16.77
C CYS A 30 -44.41 -43.29 -16.18
N GLU A 31 -44.50 -43.57 -14.87
CA GLU A 31 -45.76 -43.79 -14.15
C GLU A 31 -46.63 -42.52 -14.14
N ILE A 32 -46.01 -41.35 -13.93
CA ILE A 32 -46.71 -40.06 -13.97
C ILE A 32 -47.27 -39.79 -15.37
N LYS A 33 -46.49 -40.04 -16.43
CA LYS A 33 -46.95 -39.88 -17.82
C LYS A 33 -48.13 -40.79 -18.12
N GLU A 34 -48.04 -42.06 -17.72
CA GLU A 34 -49.10 -43.03 -17.94
C GLU A 34 -50.40 -42.67 -17.21
N LEU A 35 -50.31 -42.13 -15.98
CA LEU A 35 -51.48 -41.67 -15.24
C LEU A 35 -52.13 -40.43 -15.87
N ILE A 36 -51.33 -39.48 -16.37
CA ILE A 36 -51.82 -38.30 -17.09
C ILE A 36 -52.48 -38.72 -18.41
N GLU A 37 -51.83 -39.58 -19.21
CA GLU A 37 -52.36 -40.06 -20.49
C GLU A 37 -53.68 -40.83 -20.33
N ASN A 38 -53.87 -41.46 -19.16
CA ASN A 38 -55.09 -42.19 -18.84
C ASN A 38 -56.22 -41.33 -18.27
N SER A 39 -55.95 -40.09 -17.86
CA SER A 39 -56.97 -39.19 -17.32
C SER A 39 -58.04 -38.82 -18.35
N ASP A 40 -59.27 -38.60 -17.87
CA ASP A 40 -60.42 -38.29 -18.73
C ASP A 40 -60.23 -36.95 -19.45
N LEU A 41 -59.65 -35.96 -18.78
CA LEU A 41 -59.36 -34.64 -19.35
C LEU A 41 -58.31 -34.72 -20.48
N PHE A 42 -57.27 -35.54 -20.32
CA PHE A 42 -56.26 -35.75 -21.37
C PHE A 42 -56.84 -36.42 -22.63
N LYS A 43 -57.83 -37.31 -22.45
CA LYS A 43 -58.52 -37.99 -23.55
C LYS A 43 -59.57 -37.13 -24.23
N THR A 44 -60.27 -36.29 -23.46
CA THR A 44 -61.44 -35.52 -23.90
C THR A 44 -61.07 -34.16 -24.47
N ASP A 45 -60.12 -33.45 -23.84
CA ASP A 45 -59.76 -32.08 -24.22
C ASP A 45 -58.24 -31.89 -24.25
N LYS A 46 -57.66 -32.25 -25.40
CA LYS A 46 -56.22 -32.12 -25.65
C LYS A 46 -55.76 -30.67 -25.77
N GLU A 47 -56.63 -29.75 -26.22
CA GLU A 47 -56.28 -28.33 -26.36
C GLU A 47 -56.14 -27.67 -24.99
N PHE A 48 -57.03 -27.99 -24.05
CA PHE A 48 -56.92 -27.56 -22.66
C PHE A 48 -55.61 -28.03 -22.02
N VAL A 49 -55.27 -29.31 -22.16
CA VAL A 49 -54.02 -29.88 -21.64
C VAL A 49 -52.79 -29.22 -22.25
N LEU A 50 -52.82 -28.93 -23.56
CA LEU A 50 -51.76 -28.18 -24.24
C LEU A 50 -51.63 -26.75 -23.70
N GLY A 51 -52.73 -26.10 -23.35
CA GLY A 51 -52.74 -24.79 -22.72
C GLY A 51 -52.04 -24.80 -21.36
N ILE A 52 -52.34 -25.79 -20.52
CA ILE A 52 -51.69 -25.95 -19.20
C ILE A 52 -50.20 -26.25 -19.35
N ASP A 53 -49.83 -27.18 -20.25
CA ASP A 53 -48.43 -27.49 -20.55
C ASP A 53 -47.64 -26.24 -20.95
N LYS A 54 -48.20 -25.44 -21.87
CA LYS A 54 -47.59 -24.20 -22.31
C LYS A 54 -47.45 -23.18 -21.17
N SER A 55 -48.48 -23.03 -20.33
CA SER A 55 -48.45 -22.14 -19.17
C SER A 55 -47.36 -22.53 -18.17
N ILE A 56 -47.24 -23.82 -17.83
CA ILE A 56 -46.21 -24.34 -16.92
C ILE A 56 -44.80 -24.08 -17.48
N MET A 57 -44.63 -24.27 -18.80
CA MET A 57 -43.36 -24.02 -19.48
C MET A 57 -42.99 -22.53 -19.49
N GLU A 58 -43.95 -21.64 -19.79
CA GLU A 58 -43.76 -20.19 -19.76
C GLU A 58 -43.41 -19.70 -18.34
N ASP A 59 -44.12 -20.16 -17.31
CA ASP A 59 -43.83 -19.82 -15.91
C ASP A 59 -42.43 -20.25 -15.46
N ARG A 60 -42.01 -21.46 -15.86
CA ARG A 60 -40.66 -21.95 -15.54
C ARG A 60 -39.59 -21.11 -16.22
N THR A 61 -39.73 -20.85 -17.52
CA THR A 61 -38.75 -20.04 -18.25
C THR A 61 -38.64 -18.64 -17.68
N THR A 62 -39.76 -18.05 -17.26
CA THR A 62 -39.79 -16.73 -16.61
C THR A 62 -39.10 -16.76 -15.24
N LYS A 63 -39.37 -17.79 -14.41
CA LYS A 63 -38.69 -17.96 -13.11
C LYS A 63 -37.19 -18.20 -13.26
N GLU A 64 -36.77 -19.04 -14.22
CA GLU A 64 -35.36 -19.29 -14.51
C GLU A 64 -34.66 -18.00 -14.97
N SER A 65 -35.28 -17.21 -15.86
CA SER A 65 -34.75 -15.91 -16.31
C SER A 65 -34.65 -14.90 -15.16
N ASN A 66 -35.67 -14.80 -14.32
CA ASN A 66 -35.67 -13.89 -13.17
C ASN A 66 -34.58 -14.25 -12.17
N ASN A 67 -34.43 -15.54 -11.84
CA ASN A 67 -33.37 -16.02 -10.95
C ASN A 67 -31.98 -15.72 -11.53
N GLN A 68 -31.81 -15.88 -12.84
CA GLN A 68 -30.54 -15.60 -13.49
C GLN A 68 -30.20 -14.11 -13.45
N SER A 69 -31.17 -13.24 -13.72
CA SER A 69 -30.99 -11.78 -13.62
C SER A 69 -30.70 -11.34 -12.17
N ALA A 70 -31.36 -11.93 -11.17
CA ALA A 70 -31.10 -11.65 -9.76
C ALA A 70 -29.67 -12.03 -9.35
N PHE A 71 -29.18 -13.18 -9.81
CA PHE A 71 -27.82 -13.64 -9.57
C PHE A 71 -26.77 -12.71 -10.20
N GLU A 72 -27.01 -12.24 -11.43
CA GLU A 72 -26.12 -11.27 -12.09
C GLU A 72 -26.07 -9.94 -11.34
N ILE A 73 -27.22 -9.43 -10.88
CA ILE A 73 -27.29 -8.21 -10.07
C ILE A 73 -26.52 -8.38 -8.76
N GLU A 74 -26.64 -9.51 -8.09
CA GLU A 74 -25.92 -9.80 -6.84
C GLU A 74 -24.41 -9.85 -7.07
N LYS A 75 -23.97 -10.48 -8.16
CA LYS A 75 -22.55 -10.52 -8.56
C LYS A 75 -21.99 -9.12 -8.81
N ILE A 76 -22.75 -8.24 -9.46
CA ILE A 76 -22.36 -6.84 -9.70
C ILE A 76 -22.26 -6.07 -8.38
N LYS A 77 -23.23 -6.24 -7.46
CA LYS A 77 -23.21 -5.60 -6.14
C LYS A 77 -22.00 -6.01 -5.31
N LEU A 78 -21.63 -7.30 -5.34
CA LEU A 78 -20.44 -7.80 -4.67
C LEU A 78 -19.16 -7.17 -5.22
N ALA A 79 -19.00 -7.12 -6.55
CA ALA A 79 -17.85 -6.48 -7.18
C ALA A 79 -17.74 -4.98 -6.84
N GLN A 80 -18.87 -4.27 -6.72
CA GLN A 80 -18.89 -2.87 -6.29
C GLN A 80 -18.46 -2.71 -4.83
N LEU A 81 -18.93 -3.57 -3.93
CA LEU A 81 -18.54 -3.56 -2.52
C LEU A 81 -17.04 -3.85 -2.33
N GLU A 82 -16.49 -4.81 -3.07
CA GLU A 82 -15.06 -5.12 -3.03
C GLU A 82 -14.22 -3.90 -3.46
N LYS A 83 -14.60 -3.22 -4.55
CA LYS A 83 -13.93 -1.99 -4.98
C LYS A 83 -14.04 -0.85 -3.96
N GLU A 84 -15.20 -0.69 -3.31
CA GLU A 84 -15.37 0.34 -2.28
C GLU A 84 -14.50 0.05 -1.05
N ILE A 85 -14.42 -1.22 -0.63
CA ILE A 85 -13.52 -1.64 0.46
C ILE A 85 -12.06 -1.37 0.09
N GLU A 86 -11.66 -1.67 -1.15
CA GLU A 86 -10.31 -1.40 -1.64
C GLU A 86 -10.01 0.11 -1.68
N LEU A 87 -10.94 0.93 -2.17
CA LEU A 87 -10.83 2.39 -2.14
C LEU A 87 -10.73 2.93 -0.71
N GLN A 88 -11.51 2.40 0.23
CA GLN A 88 -11.43 2.79 1.64
C GLN A 88 -10.10 2.36 2.27
N ARG A 89 -9.56 1.20 1.90
CA ARG A 89 -8.22 0.77 2.32
C ARG A 89 -7.14 1.70 1.78
N LEU A 90 -7.19 2.04 0.49
CA LEU A 90 -6.27 2.99 -0.14
C LEU A 90 -6.37 4.38 0.50
N LYS A 91 -7.58 4.90 0.72
CA LYS A 91 -7.80 6.16 1.44
C LYS A 91 -7.26 6.10 2.87
N LYS A 92 -7.50 5.01 3.59
CA LYS A 92 -6.92 4.81 4.93
C LYS A 92 -5.41 4.69 4.88
N GLN A 93 -4.80 4.10 3.85
CA GLN A 93 -3.35 4.06 3.68
C GLN A 93 -2.76 5.42 3.30
N LEU A 94 -3.50 6.28 2.59
CA LEU A 94 -3.08 7.66 2.34
C LEU A 94 -3.17 8.48 3.64
N LEU A 95 -4.30 8.39 4.34
CA LEU A 95 -4.52 9.04 5.64
C LEU A 95 -3.65 8.47 6.76
N SER A 96 -3.29 7.18 6.70
CA SER A 96 -2.36 6.56 7.64
C SER A 96 -0.93 6.74 7.18
N GLY A 97 -0.64 6.86 5.89
CA GLY A 97 0.63 7.39 5.39
C GLY A 97 0.92 8.75 6.02
N GLU A 98 -0.12 9.57 6.18
CA GLU A 98 -0.10 10.83 6.95
C GLU A 98 -0.06 10.69 8.49
N ARG A 99 -0.37 9.52 9.07
CA ARG A 99 -0.36 9.30 10.54
C ARG A 99 0.79 8.43 11.05
N THR A 100 1.33 7.53 10.22
CA THR A 100 2.47 6.65 10.53
C THR A 100 3.78 7.10 9.89
N SER A 101 3.76 8.04 8.92
CA SER A 101 4.70 9.15 9.06
C SER A 101 4.07 10.03 10.13
N ALA A 102 4.36 9.79 11.40
CA ALA A 102 5.27 10.72 12.04
C ALA A 102 5.57 11.90 11.10
N ARG A 103 4.90 13.04 11.30
CA ARG A 103 5.70 14.25 11.37
C ARG A 103 6.77 13.91 12.41
N LEU A 104 7.86 13.30 11.96
CA LEU A 104 9.16 13.74 12.35
C LEU A 104 9.12 15.20 11.89
N SER A 105 8.53 16.06 12.74
CA SER A 105 8.68 17.49 12.63
C SER A 105 10.16 17.70 12.37
N VAL A 106 10.52 18.67 11.54
CA VAL A 106 11.95 18.96 11.32
C VAL A 106 12.65 19.09 12.67
N GLU A 107 11.96 19.56 13.71
CA GLU A 107 12.40 19.57 15.12
C GLU A 107 12.70 18.18 15.72
N ASN A 108 11.88 17.16 15.46
CA ASN A 108 12.12 15.78 15.92
C ASN A 108 13.31 15.17 15.18
N LEU A 109 13.42 15.39 13.85
CA LEU A 109 14.59 14.97 13.07
C LEU A 109 15.86 15.65 13.59
N ILE A 110 15.81 16.95 13.79
CA ILE A 110 16.91 17.74 14.36
C ILE A 110 17.28 17.19 15.72
N THR A 111 16.32 16.87 16.59
CA THR A 111 16.60 16.34 17.93
C THR A 111 17.26 14.96 17.86
N SER A 112 16.72 14.04 17.06
CA SER A 112 17.30 12.70 16.86
C SER A 112 18.69 12.77 16.23
N ILE A 113 18.90 13.65 15.25
CA ILE A 113 20.22 13.84 14.65
C ILE A 113 21.19 14.45 15.65
N LYS A 114 20.79 15.48 16.41
CA LYS A 114 21.61 16.07 17.48
C LYS A 114 22.09 15.04 18.49
N THR A 115 21.27 14.03 18.80
CA THR A 115 21.69 12.93 19.69
C THR A 115 22.67 11.95 19.06
N LEU A 116 22.68 11.81 17.73
CA LEU A 116 23.50 10.85 16.98
C LEU A 116 24.78 11.49 16.41
N THR A 117 24.83 12.82 16.32
CA THR A 117 25.98 13.58 15.84
C THR A 117 26.78 14.17 16.98
N ILE A 118 28.10 14.29 16.80
CA ILE A 118 28.93 15.08 17.70
C ILE A 118 28.58 16.57 17.59
N SER A 119 28.76 17.33 18.67
CA SER A 119 28.69 18.79 18.62
C SER A 119 29.63 19.34 17.55
N PHE A 120 29.27 20.44 16.89
CA PHE A 120 30.12 21.03 15.87
C PHE A 120 31.53 21.31 16.42
N PRO A 121 32.57 20.71 15.83
CA PRO A 121 33.91 20.74 16.39
C PRO A 121 34.54 22.13 16.29
N GLU A 122 35.33 22.49 17.30
CA GLU A 122 36.16 23.71 17.27
C GLU A 122 37.47 23.50 16.53
N LYS A 123 37.90 22.24 16.44
CA LYS A 123 39.13 21.82 15.80
C LYS A 123 38.86 21.34 14.38
N PRO A 124 39.62 21.80 13.38
CA PRO A 124 39.38 21.44 12.00
C PRO A 124 39.58 19.95 11.73
N GLU A 125 40.44 19.27 12.50
CA GLU A 125 40.71 17.84 12.37
C GLU A 125 39.48 16.97 12.69
N ALA A 126 38.55 17.48 13.52
CA ALA A 126 37.33 16.77 13.88
C ALA A 126 36.15 17.08 12.94
N LEU A 127 36.31 18.03 12.01
CA LEU A 127 35.24 18.48 11.12
C LEU A 127 34.83 17.39 10.11
N HIS A 128 35.79 16.65 9.56
CA HIS A 128 35.51 15.49 8.71
C HIS A 128 34.74 14.39 9.45
N LEU A 129 35.05 14.18 10.73
CA LEU A 129 34.37 13.20 11.57
C LEU A 129 32.92 13.63 11.82
N PHE A 130 32.68 14.91 12.06
CA PHE A 130 31.34 15.48 12.20
C PHE A 130 30.46 15.20 10.98
N PHE A 131 30.92 15.53 9.77
CA PHE A 131 30.16 15.28 8.53
C PHE A 131 29.91 13.78 8.31
N THR A 132 30.89 12.93 8.60
CA THR A 132 30.73 11.47 8.50
C THR A 132 29.63 10.95 9.43
N PHE A 133 29.56 11.43 10.68
CA PHE A 133 28.49 11.06 11.61
C PHE A 133 27.14 11.65 11.19
N LEU A 134 27.12 12.87 10.67
CA LEU A 134 25.92 13.53 10.17
C LEU A 134 25.30 12.77 9.00
N GLU A 135 26.10 12.38 8.00
CA GLU A 135 25.64 11.60 6.84
C GLU A 135 25.12 10.21 7.24
N LYS A 136 25.79 9.56 8.20
CA LYS A 136 25.30 8.32 8.79
C LYS A 136 23.97 8.53 9.51
N ALA A 137 23.80 9.64 10.23
CA ALA A 137 22.55 9.97 10.91
C ALA A 137 21.42 10.28 9.91
N PHE A 138 21.72 10.96 8.79
CA PHE A 138 20.77 11.18 7.69
C PHE A 138 20.32 9.86 7.07
N SER A 139 21.26 8.96 6.82
CA SER A 139 20.99 7.63 6.26
C SER A 139 20.16 6.78 7.23
N ALA A 140 20.50 6.79 8.52
CA ALA A 140 19.81 6.02 9.54
C ALA A 140 18.36 6.49 9.79
N ASN A 141 18.11 7.80 9.68
CA ASN A 141 16.77 8.39 9.88
C ASN A 141 16.00 8.60 8.58
N VAL A 142 16.51 8.13 7.44
CA VAL A 142 15.90 8.26 6.10
C VAL A 142 15.48 9.71 5.82
N VAL A 143 16.39 10.65 6.08
CA VAL A 143 16.08 12.08 5.96
C VAL A 143 16.02 12.49 4.48
N PRO A 144 14.95 13.16 4.04
CA PRO A 144 14.87 13.71 2.68
C PRO A 144 15.99 14.71 2.38
N ASN A 145 16.56 14.63 1.18
CA ASN A 145 17.68 15.51 0.75
C ASN A 145 17.36 17.00 0.89
N GLY A 146 16.11 17.41 0.64
CA GLY A 146 15.68 18.81 0.80
C GLY A 146 15.76 19.34 2.24
N LEU A 147 15.84 18.47 3.25
CA LEU A 147 15.96 18.85 4.66
C LEU A 147 17.40 18.80 5.17
N HIS A 148 18.35 18.24 4.42
CA HIS A 148 19.74 18.09 4.89
C HIS A 148 20.38 19.44 5.22
N VAL A 149 20.16 20.43 4.36
CA VAL A 149 20.68 21.79 4.56
C VAL A 149 20.01 22.50 5.74
N GLU A 150 18.69 22.37 5.88
CA GLU A 150 17.95 22.98 6.98
C GLU A 150 18.41 22.44 8.33
N ILE A 151 18.61 21.12 8.44
CA ILE A 151 19.12 20.48 9.64
C ILE A 151 20.58 20.88 9.88
N LEU A 152 21.42 20.87 8.84
CA LEU A 152 22.82 21.32 8.95
C LEU A 152 22.89 22.75 9.50
N ASN A 153 22.13 23.69 8.93
CA ASN A 153 22.08 25.07 9.41
C ASN A 153 21.65 25.17 10.88
N ASN A 154 20.69 24.34 11.31
CA ASN A 154 20.28 24.27 12.71
C ASN A 154 21.40 23.76 13.64
N LEU A 155 22.18 22.78 13.18
CA LEU A 155 23.29 22.21 13.95
C LEU A 155 24.48 23.18 14.08
N LEU A 156 24.74 23.96 13.04
CA LEU A 156 25.84 24.91 12.98
C LEU A 156 25.55 26.23 13.71
N GLY A 157 24.28 26.64 13.76
CA GLY A 157 23.85 27.86 14.45
C GLY A 157 24.58 29.11 13.94
N VAL A 158 25.03 29.97 14.85
CA VAL A 158 25.71 31.23 14.49
C VAL A 158 27.07 31.04 13.80
N LYS A 159 27.72 29.87 13.95
CA LYS A 159 29.01 29.58 13.30
C LYS A 159 28.86 29.42 11.79
N ALA A 160 27.70 28.93 11.33
CA ALA A 160 27.39 28.89 9.90
C ALA A 160 27.33 30.30 9.31
N ASN A 161 26.71 31.26 10.01
CA ASN A 161 26.45 32.59 9.44
C ASN A 161 27.72 33.31 8.95
N ASN A 162 28.87 33.12 9.60
CA ASN A 162 30.14 33.71 9.17
C ASN A 162 30.71 33.09 7.89
N VAL A 163 30.44 31.79 7.68
CA VAL A 163 30.86 31.07 6.47
C VAL A 163 29.88 31.36 5.31
N LEU A 164 28.59 31.45 5.64
CA LEU A 164 27.51 31.66 4.69
C LEU A 164 27.40 33.10 4.18
N THR A 165 28.10 34.09 4.77
CA THR A 165 28.04 35.49 4.31
C THR A 165 28.59 35.71 2.90
N HIS A 166 29.40 34.78 2.40
CA HIS A 166 30.03 34.85 1.08
C HIS A 166 29.48 33.80 0.09
N THR A 167 28.50 33.00 0.50
CA THR A 167 27.92 31.90 -0.29
C THR A 167 26.70 32.35 -1.09
N THR A 168 26.56 31.89 -2.33
CA THR A 168 25.40 32.22 -3.19
C THR A 168 24.13 31.46 -2.77
N VAL A 169 22.95 31.96 -3.15
CA VAL A 169 21.64 31.33 -2.85
C VAL A 169 21.53 29.92 -3.45
N GLU A 170 22.20 29.69 -4.57
CA GLU A 170 22.21 28.41 -5.29
C GLU A 170 23.09 27.37 -4.58
N GLU A 171 24.22 27.79 -4.00
CA GLU A 171 25.09 26.95 -3.18
C GLU A 171 24.47 26.65 -1.81
N LEU A 172 23.70 27.58 -1.26
CA LEU A 172 22.94 27.42 -0.01
C LEU A 172 21.82 26.38 -0.10
N SER A 173 21.52 25.85 -1.28
CA SER A 173 20.48 24.82 -1.48
C SER A 173 21.07 23.41 -1.66
N ASP A 174 22.40 23.28 -1.76
CA ASP A 174 23.10 22.03 -2.05
C ASP A 174 23.99 21.63 -0.86
N TYR A 175 23.69 20.47 -0.27
CA TYR A 175 24.41 19.96 0.88
C TYR A 175 25.89 19.69 0.59
N GLU A 176 26.22 19.12 -0.58
CA GLU A 176 27.61 18.75 -0.89
C GLU A 176 28.47 19.99 -1.09
N LYS A 177 27.93 21.02 -1.76
CA LYS A 177 28.62 22.30 -1.93
C LYS A 177 28.84 22.99 -0.58
N LEU A 178 27.84 22.98 0.30
CA LEU A 178 28.00 23.54 1.64
C LEU A 178 29.07 22.80 2.43
N LYS A 179 29.07 21.47 2.41
CA LYS A 179 30.10 20.65 3.04
C LYS A 179 31.49 21.01 2.52
N GLU A 180 31.67 21.16 1.21
CA GLU A 180 32.96 21.58 0.62
C GLU A 180 33.40 22.97 1.12
N ILE A 181 32.48 23.94 1.15
CA ILE A 181 32.75 25.30 1.65
C ILE A 181 33.17 25.25 3.13
N PHE A 182 32.44 24.52 3.97
CA PHE A 182 32.78 24.36 5.39
C PHE A 182 34.13 23.66 5.57
N LEU A 183 34.43 22.63 4.77
CA LEU A 183 35.71 21.96 4.86
C LEU A 183 36.86 22.86 4.42
N ALA A 184 36.66 23.71 3.41
CA ALA A 184 37.66 24.63 2.90
C ALA A 184 37.96 25.78 3.88
N GLU A 185 36.93 26.40 4.45
CA GLU A 185 37.05 27.54 5.37
C GLU A 185 37.82 27.17 6.65
N PHE A 186 37.62 25.94 7.12
CA PHE A 186 38.27 25.46 8.33
C PHE A 186 39.58 24.71 8.05
N GLN A 187 40.10 24.66 6.82
CA GLN A 187 41.42 24.04 6.60
C GLN A 187 42.51 24.77 7.41
N PRO A 188 43.36 24.04 8.15
CA PRO A 188 44.49 24.66 8.84
C PRO A 188 45.43 25.28 7.80
N THR A 189 45.98 26.45 8.12
CA THR A 189 47.02 27.03 7.27
C THR A 189 48.28 26.17 7.31
N PRO A 190 49.15 26.19 6.28
CA PRO A 190 50.41 25.45 6.32
C PRO A 190 51.29 25.77 7.54
N ARG A 191 51.15 26.98 8.09
CA ARG A 191 51.83 27.40 9.32
C ARG A 191 51.22 26.76 10.56
N GLU A 192 49.89 26.67 10.63
CA GLU A 192 49.14 25.96 11.67
C GLU A 192 49.51 24.46 11.66
N CYS A 193 49.54 23.85 10.46
CA CYS A 193 49.95 22.46 10.28
C CYS A 193 51.34 22.20 10.86
N LEU A 194 52.32 23.03 10.47
CA LEU A 194 53.68 22.93 10.97
C LEU A 194 53.76 23.14 12.49
N HIS A 195 52.94 24.04 13.04
CA HIS A 195 52.87 24.27 14.47
C HIS A 195 52.30 23.03 15.20
N ASN A 196 51.16 22.53 14.75
CA ASN A 196 50.49 21.34 15.31
C ASN A 196 51.40 20.11 15.26
N PHE A 197 52.10 19.89 14.16
CA PHE A 197 53.08 18.80 14.04
C PHE A 197 54.20 18.89 15.07
N LYS A 198 54.72 20.09 15.34
CA LYS A 198 55.82 20.29 16.30
C LYS A 198 55.41 20.06 17.76
N ILE A 199 54.14 20.29 18.08
CA ILE A 199 53.63 20.17 19.45
C ILE A 199 52.87 18.86 19.71
N ALA A 200 52.57 18.08 18.66
CA ALA A 200 51.81 16.86 18.76
C ALA A 200 52.54 15.79 19.61
N GLN A 201 51.87 15.31 20.65
CA GLN A 201 52.34 14.21 21.49
C GLN A 201 51.26 13.14 21.61
N ARG A 202 51.67 11.87 21.59
CA ARG A 202 50.75 10.74 21.71
C ARG A 202 50.08 10.77 23.07
N SER A 203 48.75 10.75 23.09
CA SER A 203 48.01 10.68 24.34
C SER A 203 48.14 9.29 24.99
N PRO A 204 48.07 9.17 26.33
CA PRO A 204 48.17 7.86 27.01
C PRO A 204 47.14 6.83 26.53
N ASN A 205 45.96 7.30 26.13
CA ASN A 205 44.83 6.47 25.68
C ASN A 205 44.78 6.26 24.15
N GLU A 206 45.79 6.72 23.42
CA GLU A 206 45.84 6.68 21.96
C GLU A 206 46.80 5.60 21.47
N SER A 207 46.37 4.75 20.54
CA SER A 207 47.24 3.75 19.91
C SER A 207 48.25 4.40 18.96
N HIS A 208 49.36 3.71 18.70
CA HIS A 208 50.35 4.19 17.72
C HIS A 208 49.76 4.39 16.32
N MET A 209 48.85 3.52 15.89
CA MET A 209 48.19 3.64 14.59
C MET A 209 47.27 4.87 14.53
N GLN A 210 46.56 5.18 15.62
CA GLN A 210 45.71 6.38 15.71
C GLN A 210 46.56 7.66 15.68
N TYR A 211 47.65 7.68 16.45
CA TYR A 211 48.56 8.82 16.49
C TYR A 211 49.20 9.11 15.11
N VAL A 212 49.65 8.06 14.42
CA VAL A 212 50.21 8.22 13.07
C VAL A 212 49.14 8.69 12.09
N ALA A 213 47.96 8.07 12.09
CA ALA A 213 46.87 8.43 11.17
C ALA A 213 46.39 9.89 11.33
N ILE A 214 46.33 10.39 12.57
CA ILE A 214 45.91 11.78 12.85
C ILE A 214 46.97 12.78 12.38
N ASN A 215 48.26 12.49 12.60
CA ASN A 215 49.35 13.41 12.28
C ASN A 215 49.90 13.27 10.85
N SER A 216 49.50 12.23 10.10
CA SER A 216 49.86 12.08 8.67
C SER A 216 48.99 12.90 7.71
N HIS A 217 47.91 13.51 8.21
CA HIS A 217 46.99 14.35 7.45
C HIS A 217 47.09 15.85 7.79
N ILE A 218 48.07 16.22 8.63
CA ILE A 218 48.45 17.60 8.97
C ILE A 218 49.58 18.05 8.04
#